data_AF-A0A8T5MPG9-F1
#
_entry.id   AF-A0A8T5MPG9-F1
#
_cell.length_a   1.000
_cell.length_b   1.000
_cell.length_c   1.000
_cell.angle_alpha   90.00
_cell.angle_beta   90.00
_cell.angle_gamma   90.00
#
_symmetry.space_group_name_H-M   'P 1'
#
loop_
_entity.id
_entity.type
_entity.pdbx_description
1 polymer ?
#
loop_
_entity_poly.entity_id
_entity_poly.type
_entity_poly.pdbx_seq_one_letter_code
_entity_poly.pdbx_strand_id
1 'polypeptide(L)'
;MKSKGAQMKLSFGMIFSIILIIIFLAFAFYAIQQFFSFQGQVTTSKFYDSLRKDVDEVWKASQASKAVGYLVPSGVSQVCFNDDSFENVVLYKERSSVGQYVDHLEITQSICITAVDGRVKFLLVKNYSDALVKVERQNE
;
A
#
# COMPACT_ATOMS: atom_id res chain seq x y z
N MET A 1 43.43 58.20 5.77
CA MET A 1 42.05 57.66 5.67
C MET A 1 41.93 56.50 6.64
N LYS A 2 41.06 56.60 7.65
CA LYS A 2 40.92 55.61 8.73
C LYS A 2 39.95 54.53 8.26
N SER A 3 40.42 53.31 7.95
CA SER A 3 39.51 52.21 7.62
C SER A 3 38.78 51.79 8.91
N LYS A 4 37.48 52.06 8.96
CA LYS A 4 36.63 51.51 10.00
C LYS A 4 36.50 50.02 9.70
N GLY A 5 37.24 49.19 10.42
CA GLY A 5 37.02 47.75 10.44
C GLY A 5 35.56 47.51 10.82
N ALA A 6 34.76 47.11 9.85
CA ALA A 6 33.40 46.64 10.06
C ALA A 6 33.50 45.30 10.79
N GLN A 7 33.76 45.35 12.10
CA GLN A 7 33.66 44.20 12.98
C GLN A 7 32.16 43.94 13.15
N MET A 8 31.53 43.36 12.13
CA MET A 8 30.21 42.76 12.25
C MET A 8 30.35 41.58 13.21
N LYS A 9 30.21 41.87 14.51
CA LYS A 9 29.94 40.84 15.51
C LYS A 9 28.62 40.23 15.09
N LEU A 10 28.68 39.11 14.37
CA LEU A 10 27.53 38.22 14.22
C LEU A 10 26.97 38.02 15.63
N SER A 11 25.75 38.52 15.85
CA SER A 11 25.11 38.41 17.15
C SER A 11 25.06 36.93 17.52
N PHE A 12 25.39 36.59 18.76
CA PHE A 12 25.33 35.20 19.24
C PHE A 12 23.95 34.58 18.96
N GLY A 13 22.88 35.39 19.03
CA GLY A 13 21.53 34.95 18.66
C GLY A 13 21.36 34.57 17.19
N MET A 14 22.09 35.20 16.26
CA MET A 14 22.05 34.85 14.84
C MET A 14 22.71 33.50 14.58
N ILE A 15 23.88 33.26 15.18
CA ILE A 15 24.59 31.98 15.04
C ILE A 15 23.77 30.84 15.65
N PHE A 16 23.19 31.05 16.83
CA PHE A 16 22.31 30.07 17.47
C PHE A 16 21.09 29.73 16.62
N SER A 17 20.46 30.75 16.01
CA SER A 17 19.32 30.55 15.12
C SER A 17 19.67 29.73 13.87
N ILE A 18 20.84 29.99 13.27
CA ILE A 18 21.32 29.22 12.10
C ILE A 18 21.50 27.74 12.47
N ILE A 19 22.12 27.46 13.63
CA ILE A 19 22.30 26.09 14.11
C ILE A 19 20.95 25.40 14.32
N LEU A 20 19.99 26.08 14.96
CA LEU A 20 18.65 25.54 15.14
C LEU A 20 17.95 25.25 13.81
N ILE A 21 18.02 26.16 12.84
CA ILE A 21 17.43 25.94 11.51
C ILE A 21 18.03 24.70 10.85
N ILE A 22 19.35 24.52 10.90
CA ILE A 22 20.03 23.34 10.35
C ILE A 22 19.52 22.07 11.02
N ILE A 23 19.40 22.07 12.35
CA ILE A 23 18.88 20.91 13.11
C ILE A 23 17.43 20.61 12.69
N PHE A 24 16.56 21.62 12.62
CA PHE A 24 15.18 21.45 12.19
C PHE A 24 15.07 20.90 10.76
N LEU A 25 15.86 21.41 9.83
CA LEU A 25 15.89 20.91 8.46
C LEU A 25 16.37 19.45 8.41
N ALA A 26 17.41 19.10 9.17
CA ALA A 26 17.90 17.72 9.25
C ALA A 26 16.82 16.76 9.75
N PHE A 27 16.12 17.11 10.84
CA PHE A 27 15.01 16.30 11.35
C PHE A 27 13.83 16.23 10.37
N ALA A 28 13.51 17.33 9.69
CA ALA A 28 12.42 17.36 8.71
C ALA A 28 12.70 16.39 7.54
N PHE A 29 13.91 16.44 6.95
CA PHE A 29 14.28 15.52 5.88
C PHE A 29 14.30 14.06 6.34
N TYR A 30 14.83 13.79 7.54
CA TYR A 30 14.81 12.45 8.12
C TYR A 30 13.39 11.91 8.28
N ALA A 31 12.47 12.72 8.82
CA ALA A 31 11.07 12.34 9.00
C ALA A 31 10.36 12.06 7.66
N ILE A 32 10.63 12.87 6.63
CA ILE A 32 10.05 12.68 5.28
C ILE A 32 10.51 11.35 4.68
N GLN A 33 11.80 11.02 4.78
CA GLN A 33 12.34 9.75 4.28
C GLN A 33 11.70 8.54 4.99
N GLN A 34 11.54 8.64 6.31
CA GLN A 34 10.88 7.59 7.10
C GLN A 34 9.40 7.42 6.71
N PHE A 35 8.71 8.52 6.41
CA PHE A 35 7.29 8.50 6.03
C PHE A 35 7.03 7.74 4.72
N PHE A 36 7.88 7.92 3.70
CA PHE A 36 7.74 7.20 2.43
C PHE A 36 7.84 5.66 2.60
N SER A 37 8.75 5.20 3.44
CA SER A 37 8.91 3.76 3.74
C SER A 37 7.70 3.17 4.46
N PHE A 38 7.08 3.96 5.34
CA PHE A 38 5.88 3.56 6.08
C PHE A 38 4.65 3.43 5.17
N GLN A 39 4.52 4.32 4.19
CA GLN A 39 3.38 4.33 3.27
C GLN A 39 3.21 3.00 2.51
N GLY A 40 4.32 2.38 2.07
CA GLY A 40 4.26 1.10 1.35
C GLY A 40 3.70 -0.05 2.21
N GLN A 41 4.10 -0.12 3.48
CA GLN A 41 3.60 -1.13 4.42
C GLN A 41 2.11 -0.91 4.74
N VAL A 42 1.71 0.34 4.98
CA VAL A 42 0.31 0.69 5.25
C VAL A 42 -0.58 0.36 4.05
N THR A 43 -0.16 0.67 2.83
CA THR A 43 -0.94 0.31 1.63
C THR A 43 -1.07 -1.20 1.47
N THR A 44 -0.02 -1.96 1.81
CA THR A 44 -0.03 -3.42 1.75
C THR A 44 -1.04 -3.99 2.76
N SER A 45 -1.00 -3.53 4.01
CA SER A 45 -1.98 -3.93 5.04
C SER A 45 -3.39 -3.57 4.60
N LYS A 46 -3.62 -2.30 4.19
CA LYS A 46 -4.94 -1.83 3.75
C LYS A 46 -5.49 -2.63 2.57
N PHE A 47 -4.65 -3.06 1.63
CA PHE A 47 -5.05 -3.94 0.55
C PHE A 47 -5.64 -5.25 1.10
N TYR A 48 -4.90 -5.97 1.93
CA TYR A 48 -5.34 -7.23 2.50
C TYR A 48 -6.53 -7.08 3.45
N ASP A 49 -6.55 -6.03 4.28
CA ASP A 49 -7.63 -5.75 5.21
C ASP A 49 -8.94 -5.43 4.48
N SER A 50 -8.86 -4.63 3.40
CA SER A 50 -10.04 -4.28 2.60
C SER A 50 -10.54 -5.50 1.83
N LEU A 51 -9.62 -6.28 1.25
CA LEU A 51 -9.97 -7.51 0.54
C LEU A 51 -10.66 -8.51 1.46
N ARG A 52 -10.10 -8.79 2.65
CA ARG A 52 -10.73 -9.67 3.66
C ARG A 52 -12.12 -9.18 4.02
N LYS A 53 -12.26 -7.88 4.28
CA LYS A 53 -13.55 -7.30 4.64
C LYS A 53 -14.59 -7.48 3.54
N ASP A 54 -14.23 -7.20 2.29
CA ASP A 54 -15.15 -7.32 1.15
C ASP A 54 -15.47 -8.79 0.83
N VAL A 55 -14.49 -9.70 0.97
CA VAL A 55 -14.71 -11.14 0.85
C VAL A 55 -15.67 -11.63 1.94
N ASP A 56 -15.46 -11.26 3.20
CA ASP A 56 -16.34 -11.63 4.31
C ASP A 56 -17.76 -11.08 4.13
N GLU A 57 -17.88 -9.88 3.57
CA GLU A 57 -19.17 -9.25 3.26
C GLU A 57 -19.92 -10.05 2.18
N VAL A 58 -19.26 -10.37 1.07
CA VAL A 58 -19.82 -11.17 -0.03
C VAL A 58 -20.10 -12.60 0.44
N TRP A 59 -19.24 -13.17 1.29
CA TRP A 59 -19.40 -14.50 1.86
C TRP A 59 -20.64 -14.61 2.76
N LYS A 60 -20.95 -13.57 3.56
CA LYS A 60 -22.14 -13.55 4.42
C LYS A 60 -23.44 -13.42 3.64
N ALA A 61 -23.40 -12.93 2.41
CA ALA A 61 -24.58 -12.84 1.55
C ALA A 61 -25.01 -14.23 1.04
N SER A 62 -26.31 -14.42 0.80
CA SER A 62 -26.83 -15.63 0.15
C SER A 62 -26.43 -15.70 -1.32
N GLN A 63 -26.43 -14.55 -1.98
CA GLN A 63 -25.89 -14.34 -3.33
C GLN A 63 -25.38 -12.90 -3.39
N ALA A 64 -24.22 -12.68 -4.00
CA ALA A 64 -23.68 -11.35 -4.23
C ALA A 64 -22.71 -11.34 -5.42
N SER A 65 -22.68 -10.21 -6.12
CA SER A 65 -21.67 -9.88 -7.11
C SER A 65 -21.23 -8.44 -6.84
N LYS A 66 -19.97 -8.26 -6.43
CA LYS A 66 -19.42 -6.98 -6.00
C LYS A 66 -18.16 -6.68 -6.81
N ALA A 67 -18.22 -5.62 -7.63
CA ALA A 67 -17.03 -5.08 -8.26
C ALA A 67 -16.19 -4.34 -7.21
N VAL A 68 -14.92 -4.72 -7.08
CA VAL A 68 -13.98 -4.17 -6.10
C VAL A 68 -12.76 -3.59 -6.80
N GLY A 69 -12.17 -2.58 -6.17
CA GLY A 69 -11.00 -1.90 -6.70
C GLY A 69 -10.08 -1.46 -5.57
N TYR A 70 -8.86 -1.99 -5.52
CA TYR A 70 -7.92 -1.73 -4.44
C TYR A 70 -6.67 -1.02 -4.95
N LEU A 71 -6.14 -0.12 -4.10
CA LEU A 71 -4.80 0.43 -4.30
C LEU A 71 -3.77 -0.63 -3.93
N VAL A 72 -2.76 -0.79 -4.77
CA VAL A 72 -1.61 -1.65 -4.48
C VAL A 72 -0.39 -0.79 -4.17
N PRO A 73 0.55 -1.29 -3.34
CA PRO A 73 1.81 -0.60 -3.08
C PRO A 73 2.59 -0.31 -4.36
N SER A 74 3.42 0.73 -4.34
CA SER A 74 4.32 1.02 -5.46
C SER A 74 5.23 -0.17 -5.78
N GLY A 75 5.42 -0.42 -7.08
CA GLY A 75 6.22 -1.52 -7.61
C GLY A 75 5.51 -2.88 -7.68
N VAL A 76 4.23 -2.99 -7.26
CA VAL A 76 3.43 -4.19 -7.52
C VAL A 76 2.97 -4.19 -8.97
N SER A 77 3.30 -5.23 -9.72
CA SER A 77 2.89 -5.40 -11.12
C SER A 77 1.59 -6.20 -11.25
N GLN A 78 1.36 -7.15 -10.35
CA GLN A 78 0.17 -7.99 -10.36
C GLN A 78 -0.17 -8.55 -8.99
N VAL A 79 -1.44 -8.91 -8.82
CA VAL A 79 -1.96 -9.64 -7.67
C VAL A 79 -2.43 -11.00 -8.16
N CYS A 80 -1.94 -12.07 -7.57
CA CYS A 80 -2.35 -13.42 -7.91
C CYS A 80 -3.10 -14.08 -6.76
N PHE A 81 -4.12 -14.84 -7.13
CA PHE A 81 -4.89 -15.70 -6.26
C PHE A 81 -4.51 -17.13 -6.61
N ASN A 82 -3.98 -17.88 -5.64
CA ASN A 82 -3.48 -19.24 -5.82
C ASN A 82 -4.14 -20.17 -4.80
N ASP A 83 -4.35 -21.43 -5.16
CA ASP A 83 -4.80 -22.46 -4.23
C ASP A 83 -3.63 -22.92 -3.34
N ASP A 84 -3.21 -22.05 -2.42
CA ASP A 84 -2.15 -22.29 -1.46
C ASP A 84 -2.72 -22.20 -0.03
N SER A 85 -2.42 -23.20 0.80
CA SER A 85 -2.96 -23.30 2.15
C SER A 85 -2.34 -22.30 3.15
N PHE A 86 -1.29 -21.56 2.76
CA PHE A 86 -0.59 -20.59 3.60
C PHE A 86 -0.70 -19.16 3.07
N GLU A 87 -0.68 -18.97 1.75
CA GLU A 87 -0.74 -17.65 1.10
C GLU A 87 -1.55 -17.71 -0.20
N ASN A 88 -2.87 -17.65 -0.07
CA ASN A 88 -3.76 -17.75 -1.23
C ASN A 88 -3.89 -16.45 -2.04
N VAL A 89 -3.37 -15.32 -1.52
CA VAL A 89 -3.30 -14.03 -2.23
C VAL A 89 -1.89 -13.48 -2.13
N VAL A 90 -1.27 -13.18 -3.29
CA VAL A 90 0.13 -12.76 -3.39
C VAL A 90 0.27 -11.49 -4.23
N LEU A 91 0.93 -10.47 -3.66
CA LEU A 91 1.35 -9.27 -4.37
C LEU A 91 2.75 -9.49 -4.96
N TYR A 92 2.87 -9.45 -6.29
CA TYR A 92 4.16 -9.59 -6.97
C TYR A 92 4.77 -8.23 -7.31
N LYS A 93 6.05 -8.05 -6.92
CA LYS A 93 6.93 -6.96 -7.33
C LYS A 93 8.14 -7.53 -8.08
N GLU A 94 8.83 -6.72 -8.85
CA GLU A 94 9.99 -7.15 -9.67
C GLU A 94 11.08 -7.92 -8.90
N ARG A 95 11.25 -7.66 -7.59
CA ARG A 95 12.31 -8.27 -6.75
C ARG A 95 11.80 -8.91 -5.46
N SER A 96 10.50 -8.95 -5.23
CA SER A 96 9.92 -9.44 -3.98
C SER A 96 8.43 -9.72 -4.16
N SER A 97 7.92 -10.70 -3.42
CA SER A 97 6.49 -10.95 -3.28
C SER A 97 6.12 -10.95 -1.80
N VAL A 98 4.90 -10.51 -1.50
CA VAL A 98 4.32 -10.58 -0.16
C VAL A 98 2.97 -11.23 -0.31
N GLY A 99 2.81 -12.42 0.27
CA GLY A 99 1.53 -13.13 0.32
C GLY A 99 0.87 -13.03 1.69
N GLN A 100 -0.43 -13.17 1.71
CA GLN A 100 -1.20 -13.45 2.93
C GLN A 100 -2.38 -14.35 2.60
N TYR A 101 -2.80 -15.13 3.60
CA TYR A 101 -4.03 -15.90 3.51
C TYR A 101 -5.27 -15.02 3.73
N VAL A 102 -6.30 -15.25 2.92
CA VAL A 102 -7.62 -14.62 2.98
C VAL A 102 -8.67 -15.73 3.04
N ASP A 103 -9.41 -15.78 4.15
CA ASP A 103 -10.47 -16.77 4.35
C ASP A 103 -11.62 -16.60 3.35
N HIS A 104 -12.46 -17.65 3.26
CA HIS A 104 -13.71 -17.66 2.49
C HIS A 104 -13.57 -17.47 0.97
N LEU A 105 -12.35 -17.59 0.42
CA LEU A 105 -12.11 -17.62 -1.02
C LEU A 105 -12.10 -19.06 -1.55
N GLU A 106 -12.71 -19.25 -2.72
CA GLU A 106 -12.59 -20.46 -3.53
C GLU A 106 -11.73 -20.15 -4.76
N ILE A 107 -10.58 -20.80 -4.86
CA ILE A 107 -9.62 -20.61 -5.94
C ILE A 107 -9.48 -21.94 -6.66
N THR A 108 -10.33 -22.18 -7.66
CA THR A 108 -10.26 -23.41 -8.48
C THR A 108 -9.13 -23.37 -9.49
N GLN A 109 -8.77 -22.17 -9.95
CA GLN A 109 -7.68 -21.94 -10.89
C GLN A 109 -6.94 -20.67 -10.50
N SER A 110 -5.61 -20.75 -10.47
CA SER A 110 -4.76 -19.58 -10.23
C SER A 110 -5.07 -18.45 -11.22
N ILE A 111 -5.40 -17.28 -10.70
CA ILE A 111 -5.70 -16.08 -11.48
C ILE A 111 -4.79 -14.94 -11.05
N CYS A 112 -4.14 -14.30 -12.01
CA CYS A 112 -3.40 -13.07 -11.79
C CYS A 112 -4.09 -11.88 -12.46
N ILE A 113 -4.15 -10.78 -11.73
CA ILE A 113 -4.75 -9.50 -12.13
C ILE A 113 -3.65 -8.45 -12.11
N THR A 114 -3.37 -7.87 -13.28
CA THR A 114 -2.33 -6.85 -13.45
C THR A 114 -2.78 -5.54 -12.80
N ALA A 115 -1.85 -4.86 -12.14
CA ALA A 115 -2.09 -3.52 -11.60
C ALA A 115 -1.99 -2.48 -12.71
N VAL A 116 -3.04 -1.69 -12.89
CA VAL A 116 -3.10 -0.55 -13.81
C VAL A 116 -3.23 0.71 -12.97
N ASP A 117 -2.35 1.69 -13.18
CA ASP A 117 -2.30 2.94 -12.41
C ASP A 117 -2.25 2.74 -10.88
N GLY A 118 -1.50 1.71 -10.43
CA GLY A 118 -1.36 1.38 -9.02
C GLY A 118 -2.65 0.82 -8.39
N ARG A 119 -3.59 0.32 -9.21
CA ARG A 119 -4.84 -0.30 -8.75
C ARG A 119 -5.06 -1.65 -9.41
N VAL A 120 -5.74 -2.54 -8.69
CA VAL A 120 -6.33 -3.75 -9.26
C VAL A 120 -7.84 -3.69 -9.13
N LYS A 121 -8.55 -4.16 -10.15
CA LYS A 121 -10.00 -4.24 -10.18
C LYS A 121 -10.44 -5.64 -10.60
N PHE A 122 -11.46 -6.16 -9.95
CA PHE A 122 -12.01 -7.50 -10.19
C PHE A 122 -13.39 -7.63 -9.55
N LEU A 123 -14.07 -8.75 -9.80
CA LEU A 123 -15.35 -9.08 -9.18
C LEU A 123 -15.16 -10.14 -8.10
N LEU A 124 -15.85 -9.93 -6.98
CA LEU A 124 -16.11 -10.95 -5.98
C LEU A 124 -17.52 -11.48 -6.20
N VAL A 125 -17.64 -12.79 -6.44
CA VAL A 125 -18.92 -13.43 -6.79
C VAL A 125 -19.19 -14.58 -5.84
N LYS A 126 -20.41 -14.65 -5.33
CA LYS A 126 -20.94 -15.81 -4.61
C LYS A 126 -22.34 -16.13 -5.14
N ASN A 127 -22.52 -17.33 -5.68
CA ASN A 127 -23.82 -17.82 -6.10
C ASN A 127 -24.57 -18.50 -4.95
N TYR A 128 -25.88 -18.70 -5.11
CA TYR A 128 -26.73 -19.32 -4.08
C TYR A 128 -26.24 -20.69 -3.56
N SER A 129 -25.64 -21.49 -4.44
CA SER A 129 -25.11 -22.81 -4.12
C SER A 129 -23.67 -22.79 -3.60
N ASP A 130 -22.99 -21.66 -3.73
CA ASP A 130 -21.56 -21.56 -3.43
C ASP A 130 -21.36 -21.31 -1.92
N ALA A 131 -20.50 -22.12 -1.30
CA ALA A 131 -20.14 -21.94 0.11
C ALA A 131 -19.09 -20.84 0.32
N LEU A 132 -18.35 -20.49 -0.73
CA LEU A 132 -17.18 -19.63 -0.73
C LEU A 132 -17.27 -18.59 -1.87
N VAL A 133 -16.40 -17.59 -1.82
CA VAL A 133 -16.37 -16.45 -2.76
C VAL A 133 -15.35 -16.72 -3.87
N LYS A 134 -15.77 -16.51 -5.11
CA LYS A 134 -14.93 -16.64 -6.30
C LYS A 134 -14.44 -15.27 -6.77
N VAL A 135 -13.24 -15.26 -7.35
CA VAL A 135 -12.63 -14.07 -7.95
C VAL A 135 -12.73 -14.18 -9.47
N GLU A 136 -13.34 -13.18 -10.10
CA GLU A 136 -13.46 -13.11 -11.56
C GLU A 136 -12.82 -11.82 -12.09
N ARG A 137 -12.26 -11.87 -13.31
CA ARG A 137 -11.79 -10.64 -13.96
C ARG A 137 -12.97 -9.74 -14.24
N GLN A 138 -12.80 -8.45 -13.98
CA GLN A 138 -13.75 -7.46 -14.47
C GLN A 138 -13.58 -7.35 -15.99
N ASN A 139 -14.51 -7.93 -16.73
CA ASN A 139 -14.64 -7.65 -18.16
C ASN A 139 -15.20 -6.22 -18.27
N GLU A 140 -14.39 -5.30 -18.80
CA GLU A 140 -14.87 -4.01 -19.33
C GLU A 140 -15.67 -4.23 -20.62
#